data_AF-A0A6C0H3K2-F1
#
_entry.id   AF-A0A6C0H3K2-F1
#
_cell.length_a   1.000
_cell.length_b   1.000
_cell.length_c   1.000
_cell.angle_alpha   90.00
_cell.angle_beta   90.00
_cell.angle_gamma   90.00
#
_symmetry.space_group_name_H-M   'P 1'
#
loop_
_entity.id
_entity.type
_entity.pdbx_description
1 polymer ?
#
loop_
_entity_poly.entity_id
_entity_poly.type
_entity_poly.pdbx_seq_one_letter_code
_entity_poly.pdbx_strand_id
1 'polypeptide(L)'
;MLVKKEILYPVFLECCQYAEDIFWENIFEDLAYGKAPYGTYISKDFLCCGYKKKEFSYKIEKKSAESIYTDVYSLLTKRLGLLSQREKVRKKKIFSDLEDSIKDTRKKWVDIKKKNMRELLIELYVTRMKIKHTLSVKQAKYLISIILIAMVFKVITSSNIDYNNGRINSIDGIDFAKKQVVITRDFYSFETSFAPHIVLDKKVMSDNWEKFLENLRKFTGVI
;
A
#
# COMPACT_ATOMS: atom_id res chain seq x y z
N MET A 1 -4.19 35.65 42.77
CA MET A 1 -4.86 36.68 41.96
C MET A 1 -5.59 36.00 40.82
N LEU A 2 -6.93 36.02 40.82
CA LEU A 2 -7.75 35.49 39.74
C LEU A 2 -7.74 36.50 38.60
N VAL A 3 -6.92 36.24 37.57
CA VAL A 3 -6.94 37.04 36.33
C VAL A 3 -8.32 36.85 35.70
N LYS A 4 -9.14 37.90 35.66
CA LYS A 4 -10.39 37.91 34.89
C LYS A 4 -10.03 37.60 33.44
N LYS A 5 -10.35 36.39 32.98
CA LYS A 5 -10.20 36.03 31.57
C LYS A 5 -11.32 36.74 30.80
N GLU A 6 -11.00 37.80 30.09
CA GLU A 6 -11.96 38.40 29.17
C GLU A 6 -12.17 37.46 27.98
N ILE A 7 -13.43 37.21 27.64
CA ILE A 7 -13.80 36.39 26.49
C ILE A 7 -13.62 37.26 25.25
N LEU A 8 -12.69 36.88 24.37
CA LEU A 8 -12.39 37.61 23.14
C LEU A 8 -13.24 37.10 21.97
N TYR A 9 -13.49 35.80 21.94
CA TYR A 9 -14.20 35.13 20.84
C TYR A 9 -15.30 34.20 21.37
N PRO A 10 -16.49 34.73 21.74
CA PRO A 10 -17.58 33.93 22.30
C PRO A 10 -18.04 32.77 21.40
N VAL A 11 -17.89 32.92 20.08
CA VAL A 11 -18.29 31.91 19.09
C VAL A 11 -17.55 30.58 19.29
N PHE A 12 -16.33 30.58 19.83
CA PHE A 12 -15.64 29.33 20.13
C PHE A 12 -16.19 28.60 21.36
N LEU A 13 -16.87 29.29 22.29
CA LEU A 13 -17.60 28.62 23.39
C LEU A 13 -18.83 27.88 22.86
N GLU A 14 -19.50 28.44 21.85
CA GLU A 14 -20.60 27.77 21.16
C GLU A 14 -20.09 26.53 20.40
N CYS A 15 -18.86 26.59 19.86
CA CYS A 15 -18.21 25.46 19.20
C CYS A 15 -17.95 24.26 20.14
N CYS A 16 -17.83 24.48 21.46
CA CYS A 16 -17.62 23.41 22.43
C CYS A 16 -18.77 22.38 22.44
N GLN A 17 -19.99 22.78 22.05
CA GLN A 17 -21.14 21.87 21.98
C GLN A 17 -20.99 20.78 20.91
N TYR A 18 -20.11 20.99 19.93
CA TYR A 18 -19.84 20.06 18.83
C TYR A 18 -18.57 19.23 19.05
N ALA A 19 -17.86 19.45 20.16
CA ALA A 19 -16.64 18.73 20.47
C ALA A 19 -16.95 17.29 20.93
N GLU A 20 -16.25 16.32 20.34
CA GLU A 20 -16.42 14.89 20.69
C GLU A 20 -15.65 14.48 21.95
N ASP A 21 -14.65 15.28 22.37
CA ASP A 21 -13.84 14.98 23.53
C ASP A 21 -13.38 16.23 24.31
N ILE A 22 -13.03 15.99 25.58
CA ILE A 22 -12.52 16.99 26.52
C ILE A 22 -11.27 17.69 25.98
N PHE A 23 -10.50 17.05 25.10
CA PHE A 23 -9.32 17.67 24.50
C PHE A 23 -9.74 18.80 23.54
N TRP A 24 -10.69 18.54 22.65
CA TRP A 24 -11.20 19.55 21.73
C TRP A 24 -12.01 20.62 22.47
N GLU A 25 -12.79 20.26 23.49
CA GLU A 25 -13.47 21.23 24.37
C GLU A 25 -12.48 22.25 24.96
N ASN A 26 -11.37 21.77 25.54
CA ASN A 26 -10.34 22.64 26.11
C ASN A 26 -9.66 23.53 25.06
N ILE A 27 -9.41 22.99 23.85
CA ILE A 27 -8.78 23.76 22.76
C ILE A 27 -9.70 24.89 22.28
N PHE A 28 -10.99 24.62 22.12
CA PHE A 28 -11.97 25.64 21.72
C PHE A 28 -12.25 26.64 22.84
N GLU A 29 -12.26 26.18 24.10
CA GLU A 29 -12.35 27.07 25.26
C GLU A 29 -11.13 28.01 25.34
N ASP A 30 -9.92 27.49 25.19
CA ASP A 30 -8.70 28.31 25.16
C ASP A 30 -8.71 29.31 23.99
N LEU A 31 -9.20 28.91 22.81
CA LEU A 31 -9.37 29.80 21.66
C LEU A 31 -10.37 30.94 21.95
N ALA A 32 -11.43 30.69 22.72
CA ALA A 32 -12.38 31.72 23.14
C ALA A 32 -11.73 32.82 24.01
N TYR A 33 -10.72 32.44 24.79
CA TYR A 33 -9.88 33.35 25.58
C TYR A 33 -8.68 33.92 24.82
N GLY A 34 -8.58 33.67 23.51
CA GLY A 34 -7.47 34.13 22.66
C GLY A 34 -6.17 33.33 22.83
N LYS A 35 -6.21 32.18 23.51
CA LYS A 35 -5.06 31.27 23.65
C LYS A 35 -5.08 30.26 22.51
N ALA A 36 -4.21 30.49 21.54
CA ALA A 36 -4.06 29.59 20.41
C ALA A 36 -3.17 28.38 20.77
N PRO A 37 -3.45 27.18 20.24
CA PRO A 37 -2.60 26.02 20.46
C PRO A 37 -1.20 26.21 19.89
N TYR A 38 -0.23 25.45 20.42
CA TYR A 38 1.18 25.60 20.09
C TYR A 38 1.45 25.65 18.58
N GLY A 39 2.10 26.71 18.13
CA GLY A 39 2.42 26.93 16.71
C GLY A 39 1.38 27.71 15.91
N THR A 40 0.26 28.07 16.54
CA THR A 40 -0.74 28.96 15.97
C THR A 40 -0.83 30.23 16.81
N TYR A 41 -1.30 31.30 16.20
CA TYR A 41 -1.52 32.57 16.87
C TYR A 41 -2.76 33.25 16.27
N ILE A 42 -3.43 34.05 17.08
CA ILE A 42 -4.55 34.87 16.61
C ILE A 42 -4.03 36.29 16.37
N SER A 43 -4.27 36.83 15.17
CA SER A 43 -3.92 38.20 14.81
C SER A 43 -5.05 38.83 14.01
N LYS A 44 -5.61 39.95 14.52
CA LYS A 44 -6.68 40.72 13.85
C LYS A 44 -7.86 39.85 13.37
N ASP A 45 -8.37 38.98 14.25
CA ASP A 45 -9.45 38.01 13.95
C ASP A 45 -9.11 36.92 12.93
N PHE A 46 -7.82 36.70 12.68
CA PHE A 46 -7.33 35.55 11.92
C PHE A 46 -6.61 34.56 12.82
N LEU A 47 -6.99 33.29 12.74
CA LEU A 47 -6.21 32.17 13.25
C LEU A 47 -5.13 31.81 12.23
N CYS A 48 -3.88 32.06 12.58
CA CYS A 48 -2.73 31.92 11.71
C CYS A 48 -1.78 30.83 12.20
N CYS A 49 -1.09 30.18 11.26
CA CYS A 49 0.02 29.27 11.50
C CYS A 49 1.20 29.71 10.63
N GLY A 50 2.36 29.97 11.26
CA GLY A 50 3.58 30.44 10.57
C GLY A 50 4.60 29.35 10.26
N TYR A 51 4.27 28.07 10.49
CA TYR A 51 5.21 26.98 10.23
C TYR A 51 5.40 26.76 8.73
N LYS A 52 6.65 26.82 8.27
CA LYS A 52 7.05 26.53 6.89
C LYS A 52 6.44 25.20 6.41
N LYS A 53 5.70 25.23 5.30
CA LYS A 53 4.92 24.11 4.71
C LYS A 53 3.60 23.72 5.42
N LYS A 54 3.22 24.41 6.50
CA LYS A 54 1.94 24.23 7.23
C LYS A 54 1.20 25.55 7.44
N GLU A 55 1.49 26.54 6.60
CA GLU A 55 0.92 27.88 6.70
C GLU A 55 -0.59 27.84 6.41
N PHE A 56 -1.35 28.50 7.28
CA PHE A 56 -2.75 28.80 7.04
C PHE A 56 -3.10 30.11 7.74
N SER A 57 -4.08 30.81 7.19
CA SER A 57 -4.72 31.97 7.79
C SER A 57 -6.22 31.77 7.64
N TYR A 58 -6.93 31.69 8.75
CA TYR A 58 -8.37 31.47 8.80
C TYR A 58 -9.04 32.65 9.47
N LYS A 59 -9.96 33.29 8.76
CA LYS A 59 -10.71 34.43 9.28
C LYS A 59 -11.87 33.96 10.15
N ILE A 60 -11.95 34.46 11.37
CA ILE A 60 -13.05 34.20 12.31
C ILE A 60 -14.22 35.08 11.87
N GLU A 61 -15.03 34.56 10.94
CA GLU A 61 -16.24 35.24 10.45
C GLU A 61 -17.47 34.89 11.30
N LYS A 62 -18.52 35.72 11.24
CA LYS A 62 -19.83 35.42 11.86
C LYS A 62 -20.59 34.34 11.07
N LYS A 63 -20.09 33.11 11.12
CA LYS A 63 -20.76 31.90 10.60
C LYS A 63 -21.42 31.14 11.75
N SER A 64 -22.18 30.09 11.45
CA SER A 64 -22.70 29.19 12.48
C SER A 64 -21.55 28.52 13.24
N ALA A 65 -21.74 28.30 14.55
CA ALA A 65 -20.75 27.65 15.41
C ALA A 65 -20.33 26.27 14.87
N GLU A 66 -21.25 25.51 14.28
CA GLU A 66 -20.97 24.22 13.65
C GLU A 66 -19.99 24.32 12.46
N SER A 67 -20.17 25.32 11.59
CA SER A 67 -19.29 25.54 10.44
C SER A 67 -17.89 25.96 10.89
N ILE A 68 -17.81 26.81 11.91
CA ILE A 68 -16.53 27.28 12.46
C ILE A 68 -15.80 26.14 13.15
N TYR A 69 -16.52 25.34 13.96
CA TYR A 69 -15.97 24.14 14.57
C TYR A 69 -15.38 23.22 13.51
N THR A 70 -16.15 22.90 12.47
CA THR A 70 -15.72 21.97 11.41
C THR A 70 -14.49 22.50 10.66
N ASP A 71 -14.49 23.78 10.29
CA ASP A 71 -13.38 24.42 9.60
C ASP A 71 -12.11 24.41 10.45
N VAL A 72 -12.19 24.91 11.68
CA VAL A 72 -11.05 25.03 12.60
C VAL A 72 -10.54 23.67 13.01
N TYR A 73 -11.44 22.73 13.35
CA TYR A 73 -11.09 21.34 13.62
C TYR A 73 -10.36 20.72 12.43
N SER A 74 -10.84 20.93 11.19
CA SER A 74 -10.19 20.41 9.99
C SER A 74 -8.81 21.03 9.75
N LEU A 75 -8.62 22.31 10.03
CA LEU A 75 -7.34 23.00 9.89
C LEU A 75 -6.33 22.48 10.92
N LEU A 76 -6.73 22.40 12.18
CA LEU A 76 -5.90 21.91 13.27
C LEU A 76 -5.54 20.43 13.09
N THR A 77 -6.46 19.59 12.62
CA THR A 77 -6.18 18.16 12.37
C THR A 77 -5.40 17.92 11.08
N LYS A 78 -5.78 18.53 9.95
CA LYS A 78 -5.18 18.24 8.63
C LYS A 78 -3.89 19.00 8.38
N ARG A 79 -3.79 20.28 8.78
CA ARG A 79 -2.61 21.12 8.53
C ARG A 79 -1.60 21.03 9.67
N LEU A 80 -2.07 21.22 10.90
CA LEU A 80 -1.18 21.24 12.07
C LEU A 80 -0.84 19.81 12.54
N GLY A 81 -1.79 18.89 12.46
CA GLY A 81 -1.63 17.50 12.88
C GLY A 81 -1.98 17.27 14.36
N LEU A 82 -2.77 18.18 14.95
CA LEU A 82 -3.30 17.99 16.30
C LEU A 82 -4.29 16.84 16.31
N LEU A 83 -4.13 15.95 17.29
CA LEU A 83 -4.97 14.78 17.49
C LEU A 83 -5.07 14.53 18.99
N SER A 84 -6.28 14.24 19.45
CA SER A 84 -6.49 13.78 20.82
C SER A 84 -5.90 12.38 21.03
N GLN A 85 -5.74 11.97 22.29
CA GLN A 85 -5.24 10.63 22.58
C GLN A 85 -6.18 9.52 22.07
N ARG A 86 -7.50 9.76 22.11
CA ARG A 86 -8.49 8.84 21.57
C ARG A 86 -8.32 8.67 20.06
N GLU A 87 -8.09 9.77 19.34
CA GLU A 87 -7.86 9.75 17.89
C GLU A 87 -6.54 9.06 17.51
N LYS A 88 -5.47 9.27 18.29
CA LYS A 88 -4.18 8.58 18.10
C LYS A 88 -4.33 7.07 18.25
N VAL A 89 -5.02 6.61 19.30
CA VAL A 89 -5.29 5.18 19.52
C VAL A 89 -6.13 4.61 18.38
N ARG A 90 -7.18 5.31 17.96
CA ARG A 90 -8.05 4.91 16.84
C ARG A 90 -7.27 4.75 15.54
N LYS A 91 -6.45 5.75 15.17
CA LYS A 91 -5.60 5.68 13.97
C LYS A 91 -4.58 4.55 14.04
N LYS A 92 -4.00 4.30 15.21
CA LYS A 92 -3.08 3.17 15.43
C LYS A 92 -3.79 1.83 15.26
N LYS A 93 -5.01 1.69 15.76
CA LYS A 93 -5.83 0.49 15.58
C LYS A 93 -6.16 0.25 14.11
N ILE A 94 -6.66 1.27 13.39
CA ILE A 94 -6.94 1.19 11.96
C ILE A 94 -5.70 0.76 11.17
N PHE A 95 -4.53 1.30 11.51
CA PHE A 95 -3.28 0.92 10.87
C PHE A 95 -2.91 -0.54 11.14
N SER A 96 -3.06 -1.00 12.38
CA SER A 96 -2.82 -2.41 12.76
C SER A 96 -3.77 -3.34 12.01
N ASP A 97 -5.06 -3.03 12.01
CA ASP A 97 -6.09 -3.83 11.34
C ASP A 97 -5.83 -3.91 9.81
N LEU A 98 -5.39 -2.79 9.21
CA LEU A 98 -4.97 -2.76 7.81
C LEU A 98 -3.71 -3.61 7.58
N GLU A 99 -2.71 -3.50 8.44
CA GLU A 99 -1.49 -4.29 8.34
C GLU A 99 -1.79 -5.80 8.42
N ASP A 100 -2.66 -6.21 9.33
CA ASP A 100 -3.05 -7.60 9.50
C ASP A 100 -3.89 -8.09 8.31
N SER A 101 -4.76 -7.27 7.75
CA SER A 101 -5.47 -7.59 6.50
C SER A 101 -4.51 -7.77 5.30
N ILE A 102 -3.43 -6.98 5.25
CA ILE A 102 -2.40 -7.11 4.21
C ILE A 102 -1.59 -8.40 4.40
N LYS A 103 -1.33 -8.82 5.64
CA LYS A 103 -0.74 -10.14 5.92
C LYS A 103 -1.66 -11.26 5.48
N ASP A 104 -2.97 -11.11 5.72
CA ASP A 104 -3.97 -12.12 5.36
C ASP A 104 -4.17 -12.30 3.86
N THR A 105 -3.99 -11.25 3.05
CA THR A 105 -4.08 -11.33 1.58
C THR A 105 -2.86 -11.99 0.92
N ARG A 106 -1.77 -12.24 1.66
CA ARG A 106 -0.53 -12.85 1.14
C ARG A 106 -0.25 -14.18 1.82
N LYS A 107 -1.25 -15.07 1.84
CA LYS A 107 -1.13 -16.41 2.45
C LYS A 107 -0.40 -17.39 1.55
N LYS A 108 -0.56 -17.31 0.22
CA LYS A 108 0.09 -18.21 -0.75
C LYS A 108 1.13 -17.49 -1.58
N TRP A 109 2.11 -18.24 -2.07
CA TRP A 109 3.15 -17.70 -2.96
C TRP A 109 2.58 -17.03 -4.22
N VAL A 110 1.48 -17.59 -4.75
CA VAL A 110 0.75 -17.08 -5.93
C VAL A 110 0.21 -15.66 -5.71
N ASP A 111 -0.15 -15.31 -4.47
CA ASP A 111 -0.76 -14.02 -4.14
C ASP A 111 0.26 -12.86 -4.21
N ILE A 112 1.55 -13.18 -4.11
CA ILE A 112 2.63 -12.19 -4.18
C ILE A 112 2.88 -11.85 -5.65
N LYS A 113 2.25 -10.81 -6.18
CA LYS A 113 2.40 -10.40 -7.60
C LYS A 113 3.63 -9.54 -7.88
N LYS A 114 4.13 -8.80 -6.88
CA LYS A 114 5.25 -7.85 -7.07
C LYS A 114 6.59 -8.59 -7.09
N LYS A 115 7.37 -8.39 -8.17
CA LYS A 115 8.70 -9.01 -8.36
C LYS A 115 9.66 -8.74 -7.19
N ASN A 116 9.84 -7.47 -6.81
CA ASN A 116 10.75 -7.10 -5.73
C ASN A 116 10.41 -7.76 -4.38
N MET A 117 9.11 -8.01 -4.12
CA MET A 117 8.68 -8.73 -2.91
C MET A 117 9.06 -10.21 -2.97
N ARG A 118 8.94 -10.86 -4.13
CA ARG A 118 9.37 -12.25 -4.31
C ARG A 118 10.88 -12.37 -4.12
N GLU A 119 11.65 -11.47 -4.72
CA GLU A 119 13.12 -11.44 -4.61
C GLU A 119 13.55 -11.26 -3.15
N LEU A 120 12.94 -10.32 -2.41
CA LEU A 120 13.19 -10.13 -0.99
C LEU A 120 12.88 -11.40 -0.17
N LEU A 121 11.76 -12.07 -0.43
CA LEU A 121 11.41 -13.30 0.29
C LEU A 121 12.39 -14.44 0.01
N ILE A 122 12.90 -14.52 -1.22
CA ILE A 122 13.96 -15.48 -1.59
C ILE A 122 15.27 -15.13 -0.88
N GLU A 123 15.67 -13.85 -0.83
CA GLU A 123 16.85 -13.40 -0.09
C GLU A 123 16.78 -13.75 1.39
N LEU A 124 15.61 -13.54 2.02
CA LEU A 124 15.36 -13.91 3.41
C LEU A 124 15.45 -15.42 3.63
N TYR A 125 14.89 -16.21 2.71
CA TYR A 125 15.01 -17.67 2.72
C TYR A 125 16.48 -18.13 2.64
N VAL A 126 17.23 -17.61 1.66
CA VAL A 126 18.64 -17.94 1.46
C VAL A 126 19.49 -17.54 2.66
N THR A 127 19.23 -16.38 3.25
CA THR A 127 19.92 -15.92 4.47
C THR A 127 19.67 -16.88 5.63
N ARG A 128 18.44 -17.34 5.82
CA ARG A 128 18.09 -18.35 6.82
C ARG A 128 18.79 -19.68 6.54
N MET A 129 18.78 -20.16 5.31
CA MET A 129 19.44 -21.42 4.94
C MET A 129 20.96 -21.33 5.09
N LYS A 130 21.56 -20.19 4.80
CA LYS A 130 22.98 -19.92 5.06
C LYS A 130 23.33 -20.11 6.53
N ILE A 131 22.52 -19.55 7.43
CA ILE A 131 22.73 -19.69 8.88
C ILE A 131 22.48 -21.14 9.30
N LYS A 132 21.33 -21.71 8.92
CA LYS A 132 20.89 -23.07 9.31
C LYS A 132 21.87 -24.17 8.87
N HIS A 133 22.43 -24.04 7.66
CA HIS A 133 23.32 -25.04 7.07
C HIS A 133 24.78 -24.59 7.03
N THR A 134 25.13 -23.50 7.71
CA THR A 134 26.49 -22.95 7.77
C THR A 134 27.13 -22.76 6.39
N LEU A 135 26.35 -22.26 5.43
CA LEU A 135 26.82 -22.05 4.06
C LEU A 135 27.76 -20.85 3.99
N SER A 136 28.76 -20.93 3.10
CA SER A 136 29.60 -19.78 2.77
C SER A 136 28.79 -18.67 2.06
N VAL A 137 29.31 -17.44 2.07
CA VAL A 137 28.71 -16.33 1.31
C VAL A 137 28.65 -16.66 -0.19
N LYS A 138 29.65 -17.37 -0.73
CA LYS A 138 29.67 -17.80 -2.14
C LYS A 138 28.54 -18.78 -2.43
N GLN A 139 28.28 -19.75 -1.56
CA GLN A 139 27.18 -20.70 -1.71
C GLN A 139 25.80 -20.05 -1.53
N ALA A 140 25.67 -19.08 -0.63
CA ALA A 140 24.43 -18.31 -0.50
C ALA A 140 24.13 -17.50 -1.79
N LYS A 141 25.15 -16.85 -2.37
CA LYS A 141 25.05 -16.16 -3.66
C LYS A 141 24.71 -17.13 -4.81
N TYR A 142 25.29 -18.32 -4.78
CA TYR A 142 24.98 -19.36 -5.76
C TYR A 142 23.52 -19.82 -5.65
N LEU A 143 23.05 -20.08 -4.42
CA LEU A 143 21.68 -20.52 -4.15
C LEU A 143 20.64 -19.49 -4.64
N ILE A 144 20.84 -18.20 -4.35
CA ILE A 144 19.92 -17.17 -4.82
C ILE A 144 19.90 -17.10 -6.35
N SER A 145 21.07 -17.16 -7.01
CA SER A 145 21.14 -17.16 -8.47
C SER A 145 20.41 -18.35 -9.08
N ILE A 146 20.58 -19.56 -8.53
CA ILE A 146 19.86 -20.75 -8.99
C ILE A 146 18.35 -20.60 -8.85
N ILE A 147 17.87 -20.18 -7.68
CA ILE A 147 16.42 -20.05 -7.44
C ILE A 147 15.81 -19.07 -8.46
N LEU A 148 16.46 -17.92 -8.66
CA LEU A 148 15.98 -16.91 -9.60
C LEU A 148 15.99 -17.42 -11.05
N ILE A 149 17.08 -18.09 -11.47
CA ILE A 149 17.20 -18.69 -12.80
C ILE A 149 16.12 -19.75 -13.01
N ALA A 150 15.96 -20.67 -12.05
CA ALA A 150 14.97 -21.74 -12.11
C ALA A 150 13.53 -21.21 -12.16
N MET A 151 13.25 -20.08 -11.50
CA MET A 151 11.96 -19.41 -11.60
C MET A 151 11.76 -18.74 -12.96
N VAL A 152 12.79 -18.09 -13.53
CA VAL A 152 12.73 -17.47 -14.86
C VAL A 152 12.45 -18.52 -15.94
N PHE A 153 13.12 -19.67 -15.86
CA PHE A 153 12.92 -20.80 -16.77
C PHE A 153 11.71 -21.67 -16.41
N LYS A 154 10.92 -21.29 -15.40
CA LYS A 154 9.75 -22.04 -14.91
C LYS A 154 10.03 -23.50 -14.50
N VAL A 155 11.29 -23.83 -14.17
CA VAL A 155 11.64 -25.12 -13.56
C VAL A 155 11.15 -25.19 -12.11
N ILE A 156 11.16 -24.06 -11.41
CA ILE A 156 10.52 -23.88 -10.11
C ILE A 156 9.29 -23.00 -10.33
N THR A 157 8.12 -23.58 -10.17
CA THR A 157 6.84 -22.88 -10.25
C THR A 157 6.27 -22.64 -8.85
N SER A 158 5.14 -21.93 -8.78
CA SER A 158 4.49 -21.63 -7.50
C SER A 158 4.08 -22.87 -6.69
N SER A 159 3.87 -24.02 -7.33
CA SER A 159 3.55 -25.28 -6.65
C SER A 159 4.75 -25.89 -5.93
N ASN A 160 5.97 -25.45 -6.27
CA ASN A 160 7.22 -25.99 -5.75
C ASN A 160 7.77 -25.17 -4.58
N ILE A 161 7.07 -24.11 -4.16
CA ILE A 161 7.49 -23.21 -3.09
C ILE A 161 6.51 -23.35 -1.94
N ASP A 162 6.95 -23.95 -0.84
CA ASP A 162 6.17 -23.96 0.40
C ASP A 162 6.31 -22.60 1.08
N TYR A 163 5.23 -21.82 1.00
CA TYR A 163 5.14 -20.50 1.58
C TYR A 163 3.91 -20.41 2.47
N ASN A 164 4.13 -20.14 3.75
CA ASN A 164 3.08 -19.88 4.72
C ASN A 164 3.54 -18.82 5.73
N ASN A 165 2.60 -18.12 6.36
CA ASN A 165 2.86 -17.13 7.41
C ASN A 165 3.95 -16.09 7.06
N GLY A 166 3.95 -15.59 5.82
CA GLY A 166 4.91 -14.56 5.39
C GLY A 166 6.31 -15.06 5.05
N ARG A 167 6.55 -16.39 5.05
CA ARG A 167 7.89 -16.96 4.85
C ARG A 167 7.89 -18.18 3.95
N ILE A 168 9.00 -18.37 3.22
CA ILE A 168 9.30 -19.60 2.51
C ILE A 168 9.91 -20.58 3.51
N ASN A 169 9.33 -21.78 3.65
CA ASN A 169 9.89 -22.83 4.51
C ASN A 169 10.82 -23.76 3.74
N SER A 170 10.42 -24.15 2.54
CA SER A 170 11.19 -25.03 1.66
C SER A 170 10.87 -24.75 0.19
N ILE A 171 11.79 -25.17 -0.68
CA ILE A 171 11.64 -25.13 -2.13
C ILE A 171 11.93 -26.54 -2.64
N ASP A 172 10.95 -27.16 -3.28
CA ASP A 172 11.07 -28.48 -3.89
C ASP A 172 12.15 -28.47 -4.99
N GLY A 173 13.01 -29.48 -4.99
CA GLY A 173 14.19 -29.57 -5.85
C GLY A 173 15.49 -28.98 -5.27
N ILE A 174 15.46 -28.43 -4.04
CA ILE A 174 16.64 -27.86 -3.37
C ILE A 174 16.82 -28.46 -1.98
N ASP A 175 17.92 -29.18 -1.80
CA ASP A 175 18.34 -29.80 -0.54
C ASP A 175 19.70 -29.28 -0.07
N PHE A 176 20.06 -29.65 1.17
CA PHE A 176 21.31 -29.24 1.80
C PHE A 176 22.01 -30.43 2.42
N ALA A 177 23.22 -30.75 1.95
CA ALA A 177 24.04 -31.83 2.49
C ALA A 177 25.50 -31.39 2.61
N LYS A 178 26.19 -31.82 3.67
CA LYS A 178 27.62 -31.55 3.89
C LYS A 178 28.03 -30.07 3.71
N LYS A 179 27.19 -29.13 4.19
CA LYS A 179 27.37 -27.67 4.02
C LYS A 179 27.36 -27.21 2.55
N GLN A 180 26.72 -27.95 1.66
CA GLN A 180 26.57 -27.62 0.25
C GLN A 180 25.09 -27.62 -0.14
N VAL A 181 24.79 -26.86 -1.19
CA VAL A 181 23.49 -26.86 -1.85
C VAL A 181 23.47 -28.07 -2.78
N VAL A 182 22.48 -28.93 -2.61
CA VAL A 182 22.22 -30.09 -3.48
C VAL A 182 20.98 -29.78 -4.28
N ILE A 183 21.11 -29.82 -5.59
CA ILE A 183 19.99 -29.64 -6.51
C ILE A 183 19.51 -31.04 -6.89
N THR A 184 18.27 -31.37 -6.53
CA THR A 184 17.68 -32.69 -6.82
C THR A 184 16.84 -32.68 -8.10
N ARG A 185 16.37 -31.50 -8.55
CA ARG A 185 15.72 -31.35 -9.86
C ARG A 185 16.73 -31.14 -10.96
N ASP A 186 16.57 -31.89 -12.05
CA ASP A 186 17.33 -31.62 -13.25
C ASP A 186 16.79 -30.35 -13.94
N PHE A 187 17.55 -29.26 -13.82
CA PHE A 187 17.26 -27.98 -14.47
C PHE A 187 17.33 -28.04 -16.00
N TYR A 188 17.80 -29.15 -16.58
CA TYR A 188 17.90 -29.37 -18.03
C TYR A 188 16.83 -30.31 -18.58
N SER A 189 16.02 -30.95 -17.72
CA SER A 189 14.89 -31.81 -18.12
C SER A 189 13.67 -30.97 -18.48
N PHE A 190 13.74 -30.24 -19.60
CA PHE A 190 12.57 -29.57 -20.14
C PHE A 190 11.67 -30.63 -20.79
N GLU A 191 10.64 -31.09 -20.08
CA GLU A 191 9.47 -31.69 -20.74
C GLU A 191 8.74 -30.56 -21.50
N THR A 192 9.31 -30.13 -22.62
CA THR A 192 8.54 -29.36 -23.60
C THR A 192 7.53 -30.32 -24.20
N SER A 193 6.33 -30.35 -23.63
CA SER A 193 5.17 -30.82 -24.36
C SER A 193 4.94 -29.84 -25.50
N PHE A 194 5.66 -30.03 -26.61
CA PHE A 194 5.24 -29.51 -27.90
C PHE A 194 3.96 -30.26 -28.24
N ALA A 195 2.83 -29.86 -27.66
CA ALA A 195 1.57 -30.13 -28.32
C ALA A 195 1.76 -29.52 -29.72
N PRO A 196 1.65 -30.30 -30.81
CA PRO A 196 1.67 -29.73 -32.15
C PRO A 196 0.43 -28.84 -32.23
N HIS A 197 0.56 -27.59 -31.80
CA HIS A 197 -0.36 -26.55 -32.20
C HIS A 197 -0.11 -26.43 -33.68
N ILE A 198 -0.97 -27.07 -34.47
CA ILE A 198 -1.19 -26.66 -35.83
C ILE A 198 -1.55 -25.18 -35.69
N VAL A 199 -0.59 -24.32 -35.97
CA VAL A 199 -0.83 -22.89 -36.07
C VAL A 199 -1.70 -22.77 -37.32
N LEU A 200 -3.02 -22.83 -37.13
CA LEU A 200 -3.93 -22.36 -38.14
C LEU A 200 -3.59 -20.88 -38.26
N ASP A 201 -2.99 -20.51 -39.39
CA ASP A 201 -2.66 -19.13 -39.68
C ASP A 201 -3.88 -18.27 -39.39
N LYS A 202 -3.65 -17.14 -38.70
CA LYS A 202 -4.74 -16.19 -38.43
C LYS A 202 -5.37 -15.83 -39.77
N LYS A 203 -6.70 -15.93 -39.84
CA LYS A 203 -7.46 -15.55 -41.04
C LYS A 203 -6.97 -14.21 -41.57
N VAL A 204 -6.39 -14.21 -42.75
CA VAL A 204 -5.92 -13.01 -43.44
C VAL A 204 -7.09 -12.37 -44.18
N MET A 205 -6.94 -11.10 -44.53
CA MET A 205 -8.02 -10.35 -45.19
C MET A 205 -8.42 -10.98 -46.54
N SER A 206 -7.49 -11.67 -47.20
CA SER A 206 -7.72 -12.49 -48.40
C SER A 206 -8.74 -13.61 -48.17
N ASP A 207 -8.85 -14.15 -46.96
CA ASP A 207 -9.75 -15.25 -46.65
C ASP A 207 -11.22 -14.80 -46.60
N ASN A 208 -11.46 -13.49 -46.63
CA ASN A 208 -12.79 -12.90 -46.73
C ASN A 208 -13.12 -12.43 -48.16
N TRP A 209 -12.25 -12.67 -49.14
CA TRP A 209 -12.39 -12.15 -50.50
C TRP A 209 -13.62 -12.72 -51.22
N GLU A 210 -13.89 -14.01 -51.09
CA GLU A 210 -15.07 -14.65 -51.67
C GLU A 210 -16.37 -14.06 -51.13
N LYS A 211 -16.41 -13.81 -49.81
CA LYS A 211 -17.55 -13.17 -49.15
C LYS A 211 -17.75 -11.72 -49.59
N PHE A 212 -16.66 -11.01 -49.87
CA PHE A 212 -16.71 -9.67 -50.43
C PHE A 212 -17.23 -9.68 -51.88
N LEU A 213 -16.78 -10.62 -52.72
CA LEU A 213 -17.26 -10.79 -54.09
C LEU A 213 -18.74 -11.18 -54.14
N GLU A 214 -19.20 -12.07 -53.25
CA GLU A 214 -20.62 -12.42 -53.12
C GLU A 214 -21.47 -11.21 -52.77
N ASN A 215 -21.00 -10.37 -51.83
CA ASN A 215 -21.70 -9.15 -51.48
C ASN A 215 -21.75 -8.16 -52.65
N LEU A 216 -20.64 -8.00 -53.39
CA LEU A 216 -20.63 -7.17 -54.59
C LEU A 216 -21.61 -7.66 -55.65
N ARG A 217 -21.67 -8.97 -55.92
CA ARG A 217 -22.64 -9.56 -56.87
C ARG A 217 -24.08 -9.30 -56.45
N LYS A 218 -24.39 -9.37 -55.16
CA LYS A 218 -25.72 -9.03 -54.62
C LYS A 218 -26.08 -7.56 -54.83
N PHE A 219 -25.10 -6.65 -54.81
CA PHE A 219 -25.30 -5.22 -55.03
C PHE A 219 -25.38 -4.83 -56.51
N THR A 220 -24.65 -5.52 -57.40
CA THR A 220 -24.60 -5.17 -58.83
C THR A 220 -25.63 -5.90 -59.69
N GLY A 221 -26.34 -6.90 -59.15
CA GLY A 221 -27.46 -7.56 -59.84
C GLY A 221 -27.05 -8.35 -61.10
N VAL A 222 -25.77 -8.67 -61.26
CA VAL A 222 -25.28 -9.52 -62.34
C VAL A 222 -25.16 -10.95 -61.79
N ILE A 223 -26.04 -11.82 -62.27
CA ILE A 223 -26.02 -13.28 -62.07
C ILE A 223 -24.79 -13.86 -62.76
#